data_AF-A0A392SEB1-F1
#
_entry.id   AF-A0A392SEB1-F1
#
_cell.length_a   1.000
_cell.length_b   1.000
_cell.length_c   1.000
_cell.angle_alpha   90.00
_cell.angle_beta   90.00
_cell.angle_gamma   90.00
#
_symmetry.space_group_name_H-M   'P 1'
#
loop_
_entity.id
_entity.type
_entity.pdbx_description
1 polymer ?
#
loop_
_entity_poly.entity_id
_entity_poly.type
_entity_poly.pdbx_seq_one_letter_code
_entity_poly.pdbx_strand_id
1 'polypeptide(L)'
;WLNRPNLNGLQFQTLSDEDNLLLMAPFSSEEVKEAIWSSDGNKCPGPDGFNFTFLKACWEIIKGDIIDFLHEFYNSASLPKAITASFLAPIPKKDNPQTLSNY
;
A
#
# COMPACT_ATOMS: atom_id res chain seq x y z
N TRP A 1 -32.47 -15.77 4.61
CA TRP A 1 -32.20 -14.58 5.45
C TRP A 1 -32.87 -14.61 6.84
N LEU A 2 -33.48 -15.72 7.28
CA LEU A 2 -34.20 -15.79 8.58
C LEU A 2 -33.32 -16.17 9.80
N ASN A 3 -32.05 -16.54 9.60
CA ASN A 3 -31.14 -17.04 10.65
C ASN A 3 -29.86 -16.21 10.82
N ARG A 4 -29.86 -14.90 10.52
CA ARG A 4 -28.68 -14.07 10.84
C ARG A 4 -28.64 -13.88 12.36
N PRO A 5 -27.56 -14.28 13.06
CA PRO A 5 -27.48 -14.09 14.50
C PRO A 5 -27.57 -12.59 14.84
N ASN A 6 -28.36 -12.29 15.87
CA ASN A 6 -28.52 -10.93 16.38
C ASN A 6 -27.30 -10.60 17.25
N LEU A 7 -26.59 -9.53 16.88
CA LEU A 7 -25.37 -9.08 17.56
C LEU A 7 -25.63 -7.99 18.61
N ASN A 8 -26.90 -7.64 18.86
CA ASN A 8 -27.29 -6.64 19.86
C ASN A 8 -26.82 -7.08 21.25
N GLY A 9 -26.16 -6.18 21.96
CA GLY A 9 -25.63 -6.42 23.31
C GLY A 9 -24.23 -7.03 23.34
N LEU A 10 -23.63 -7.37 22.19
CA LEU A 10 -22.21 -7.69 22.11
C LEU A 10 -21.39 -6.40 22.12
N GLN A 11 -20.46 -6.30 23.07
CA GLN A 11 -19.49 -5.22 23.11
C GLN A 11 -18.25 -5.66 22.33
N PHE A 12 -18.07 -5.07 21.14
CA PHE A 12 -16.86 -5.28 20.37
C PHE A 12 -15.73 -4.41 20.94
N GLN A 13 -14.50 -4.89 20.80
CA GLN A 13 -13.35 -4.03 21.03
C GLN A 13 -13.38 -2.92 19.98
N THR A 14 -13.42 -1.68 20.47
CA THR A 14 -13.41 -0.48 19.64
C THR A 14 -12.10 0.24 19.85
N LEU A 15 -11.64 0.92 18.81
CA LEU A 15 -10.52 1.85 18.91
C LEU A 15 -10.88 2.97 19.90
N SER A 16 -9.86 3.52 20.55
CA SER A 16 -10.04 4.73 21.35
C SER A 16 -10.36 5.92 20.44
N ASP A 17 -10.97 6.98 20.99
CA ASP A 17 -11.22 8.21 20.23
C ASP A 17 -9.90 8.81 19.70
N GLU A 18 -8.83 8.68 20.46
CA GLU A 18 -7.49 9.14 20.07
C GLU A 18 -6.92 8.35 18.89
N ASP A 19 -7.04 7.02 18.91
CA ASP A 19 -6.63 6.18 17.77
C ASP A 19 -7.44 6.49 16.51
N ASN A 20 -8.75 6.71 16.66
CA ASN A 20 -9.61 7.08 15.53
C ASN A 20 -9.17 8.43 14.91
N LEU A 21 -8.87 9.42 15.75
CA LEU A 21 -8.37 10.72 15.28
C LEU A 21 -7.04 10.59 14.54
N LEU A 22 -6.12 9.77 15.05
CA LEU A 22 -4.83 9.51 14.41
C LEU A 22 -4.99 8.81 13.04
N LEU A 23 -5.81 7.77 12.97
CA LEU A 23 -6.04 7.01 11.73
C LEU A 23 -6.78 7.81 10.67
N MET A 24 -7.51 8.84 11.06
CA MET A 24 -8.22 9.74 10.16
C MET A 24 -7.42 10.99 9.80
N ALA A 25 -6.22 11.19 10.35
CA ALA A 25 -5.42 12.37 10.06
C ALA A 25 -4.88 12.35 8.62
N PRO A 26 -4.63 13.52 8.00
CA PRO A 26 -3.91 13.59 6.73
C PRO A 26 -2.48 13.05 6.84
N PHE A 27 -1.96 12.49 5.75
CA PHE A 27 -0.59 12.00 5.69
C PHE A 27 0.44 13.12 5.91
N SER A 28 1.40 12.88 6.80
CA SER A 28 2.53 13.79 7.01
C SER A 28 3.72 13.44 6.10
N SER A 29 4.56 14.43 5.79
CA SER A 29 5.76 14.16 4.97
C SER A 29 6.73 13.20 5.68
N GLU A 30 6.80 13.28 7.00
CA GLU A 30 7.66 12.46 7.85
C GLU A 30 7.19 11.00 7.84
N GLU A 31 5.90 10.75 8.02
CA GLU A 31 5.29 9.43 7.97
C GLU A 31 5.52 8.76 6.62
N VAL A 32 5.28 9.49 5.52
CA VAL A 32 5.48 8.97 4.16
C VAL A 32 6.95 8.64 3.91
N LYS A 33 7.86 9.50 4.38
CA LYS A 33 9.29 9.25 4.29
C LYS A 33 9.70 8.01 5.09
N GLU A 34 9.18 7.85 6.30
CA GLU A 34 9.44 6.69 7.15
C GLU A 34 8.95 5.39 6.51
N ALA A 35 7.76 5.41 5.91
CA ALA A 35 7.23 4.27 5.16
C ALA A 35 8.13 3.88 3.97
N ILE A 36 8.66 4.86 3.24
CA ILE A 36 9.62 4.63 2.17
C ILE A 36 10.94 4.08 2.72
N TRP A 37 11.44 4.63 3.84
CA TRP A 37 12.73 4.22 4.42
C TRP A 37 12.70 2.82 5.04
N SER A 38 11.61 2.46 5.69
CA SER A 38 11.38 1.12 6.25
C SER A 38 11.19 0.03 5.18
N SER A 39 10.85 0.43 3.94
CA SER A 39 10.77 -0.48 2.80
C SER A 39 12.16 -0.92 2.32
N ASP A 40 12.31 -2.19 1.98
CA ASP A 40 13.55 -2.73 1.42
C ASP A 40 13.82 -2.11 0.03
N GLY A 41 15.01 -1.55 -0.16
CA GLY A 41 15.38 -0.87 -1.41
C GLY A 41 15.42 -1.80 -2.61
N ASN A 42 15.69 -3.10 -2.40
CA ASN A 42 15.85 -4.10 -3.45
C ASN A 42 14.57 -4.87 -3.77
N LYS A 43 13.40 -4.33 -3.39
CA LYS A 43 12.12 -4.88 -3.86
C LYS A 43 12.04 -4.83 -5.39
N CYS A 44 11.30 -5.78 -5.94
CA CYS A 44 11.05 -5.86 -7.38
C CYS A 44 10.54 -4.51 -7.88
N PRO A 45 11.13 -3.95 -8.94
CA PRO A 45 10.64 -2.71 -9.52
C PRO A 45 9.26 -2.91 -10.14
N GLY A 46 8.57 -1.80 -10.35
CA GLY A 46 7.41 -1.77 -11.24
C GLY A 46 7.82 -2.02 -12.70
N PRO A 47 6.86 -2.02 -13.63
CA PRO A 47 7.13 -2.07 -15.08
C PRO A 47 7.94 -0.89 -15.59
N ASP A 48 7.96 0.20 -14.82
CA ASP A 48 8.75 1.40 -15.06
C ASP A 48 10.25 1.19 -14.75
N GLY A 49 10.61 0.08 -14.09
CA GLY A 49 11.98 -0.23 -13.69
C GLY A 49 12.45 0.49 -12.43
N PHE A 50 11.58 1.23 -11.74
CA PHE A 50 11.93 1.95 -10.50
C PHE A 50 11.57 1.13 -9.26
N ASN A 51 12.46 1.14 -8.28
CA ASN A 51 12.26 0.49 -6.98
C ASN A 51 12.40 1.51 -5.83
N PHE A 52 12.29 1.04 -4.58
CA PHE A 52 12.45 1.91 -3.41
C PHE A 52 13.83 2.56 -3.28
N THR A 53 14.89 1.97 -3.86
CA THR A 53 16.21 2.63 -3.90
C THR A 53 16.17 3.91 -4.71
N PHE A 54 15.48 3.91 -5.85
CA PHE A 54 15.26 5.11 -6.66
C PHE A 54 14.46 6.16 -5.87
N LEU A 55 13.36 5.77 -5.23
CA LEU A 55 12.54 6.70 -4.43
C LEU A 55 13.35 7.35 -3.30
N LYS A 56 14.19 6.58 -2.61
CA LYS A 56 15.08 7.10 -1.55
C LYS A 56 16.13 8.06 -2.12
N ALA A 57 16.76 7.71 -3.24
CA ALA A 57 17.80 8.52 -3.86
C ALA A 57 17.27 9.84 -4.42
N CYS A 58 16.05 9.82 -4.97
CA CYS A 58 15.42 10.98 -5.59
C CYS A 58 14.43 11.71 -4.68
N TRP A 59 14.35 11.36 -3.39
CA TRP A 59 13.35 11.88 -2.45
C TRP A 59 13.23 13.41 -2.47
N GLU A 60 14.35 14.13 -2.44
CA GLU A 60 14.33 15.61 -2.43
C GLU A 60 13.74 16.22 -3.70
N ILE A 61 13.73 15.48 -4.81
CA ILE A 61 13.15 15.90 -6.10
C ILE A 61 11.66 15.55 -6.15
N ILE A 62 11.28 14.33 -5.75
CA ILE A 62 9.94 13.78 -5.99
C ILE A 62 8.98 13.90 -4.80
N LYS A 63 9.47 14.27 -3.61
CA LYS A 63 8.65 14.30 -2.39
C LYS A 63 7.41 15.19 -2.52
N GLY A 64 7.51 16.32 -3.21
CA GLY A 64 6.38 17.24 -3.40
C GLY A 64 5.23 16.54 -4.11
N ASP A 65 5.51 15.96 -5.28
CA ASP A 65 4.52 15.25 -6.10
C ASP A 65 3.89 14.06 -5.34
N ILE A 66 4.69 13.33 -4.55
CA ILE A 66 4.18 12.20 -3.74
C ILE A 66 3.22 12.67 -2.65
N ILE A 67 3.56 13.76 -1.94
CA ILE A 67 2.71 14.29 -0.87
C ILE A 67 1.43 14.88 -1.43
N ASP A 68 1.52 15.66 -2.50
CA ASP A 68 0.35 16.24 -3.17
C ASP A 68 -0.59 15.13 -3.67
N PHE A 69 -0.05 14.07 -4.25
CA PHE A 69 -0.81 12.88 -4.67
C PHE A 69 -1.54 12.20 -3.50
N LEU A 70 -0.86 11.99 -2.36
CA LEU A 70 -1.47 11.38 -1.18
C LEU A 70 -2.55 12.27 -0.55
N HIS A 71 -2.37 13.60 -0.59
CA HIS A 71 -3.39 14.56 -0.15
C HIS A 71 -4.59 14.58 -1.09
N GLU A 72 -4.40 14.47 -2.40
CA GLU A 72 -5.50 14.31 -3.35
C GLU A 72 -6.29 13.02 -3.05
N PHE A 73 -5.59 11.91 -2.83
CA PHE A 73 -6.23 10.65 -2.45
C PHE A 73 -7.02 10.77 -1.14
N TYR A 74 -6.43 11.38 -0.11
CA TYR A 74 -7.09 11.61 1.17
C TYR A 74 -8.40 12.39 1.03
N ASN A 75 -8.42 13.44 0.19
CA ASN A 75 -9.59 14.29 0.00
C ASN A 75 -10.64 13.69 -0.95
N SER A 76 -10.22 12.94 -1.97
CA SER A 76 -11.10 12.42 -3.02
C SER A 76 -11.53 10.97 -2.84
N ALA A 77 -10.83 10.22 -1.97
CA ALA A 77 -10.91 8.77 -1.85
C ALA A 77 -10.74 8.04 -3.20
N SER A 78 -10.02 8.65 -4.15
CA SER A 78 -9.84 8.15 -5.51
C SER A 78 -8.37 7.90 -5.82
N LEU A 79 -8.07 6.74 -6.40
CA LEU A 79 -6.75 6.40 -6.92
C LEU A 79 -6.82 6.17 -8.44
N PRO A 80 -5.83 6.66 -9.20
CA PRO A 80 -5.66 6.26 -10.59
C PRO A 80 -5.63 4.74 -10.72
N LYS A 81 -6.42 4.19 -11.66
CA LYS A 81 -6.48 2.72 -11.91
C LYS A 81 -5.11 2.10 -12.16
N ALA A 82 -4.19 2.87 -12.75
CA ALA A 82 -2.82 2.43 -13.01
C ALA A 82 -2.06 2.00 -11.73
N ILE A 83 -2.35 2.63 -10.58
CA ILE A 83 -1.70 2.31 -9.30
C ILE A 83 -2.17 0.97 -8.74
N THR A 84 -3.40 0.55 -9.09
CA THR A 84 -3.93 -0.76 -8.70
C THR A 84 -3.50 -1.91 -9.62
N ALA A 85 -2.74 -1.61 -10.68
CA ALA A 85 -2.26 -2.62 -11.61
C ALA A 85 -1.07 -3.38 -11.00
N SER A 86 -1.23 -4.68 -10.82
CA SER A 86 -0.17 -5.58 -10.34
C SER A 86 0.39 -6.43 -11.47
N PHE A 87 1.71 -6.59 -11.49
CA PHE A 87 2.41 -7.42 -12.46
C PHE A 87 2.80 -8.74 -11.81
N LEU A 88 2.31 -9.84 -12.39
CA LEU A 88 2.60 -11.17 -11.90
C LEU A 88 3.83 -11.71 -12.64
N ALA A 89 4.89 -11.99 -11.90
CA ALA A 89 6.08 -12.67 -12.38
C ALA A 89 6.16 -14.07 -11.72
N PRO A 90 5.65 -15.13 -12.37
CA PRO A 90 5.75 -16.49 -11.83
C PRO A 90 7.23 -16.91 -11.74
N ILE A 91 7.66 -17.38 -10.58
CA ILE A 91 9.04 -17.83 -10.34
C ILE A 91 9.06 -19.36 -10.48
N PRO A 92 9.78 -19.94 -11.46
CA PRO A 92 9.89 -21.40 -11.60
C PRO A 92 10.31 -22.08 -10.29
N LYS A 93 9.56 -23.11 -9.87
CA LYS A 93 9.89 -23.94 -8.70
C LYS A 93 10.87 -25.07 -9.01
N LYS A 94 11.02 -25.40 -10.30
CA LYS A 94 11.92 -26.44 -10.79
C LYS A 94 12.49 -26.08 -12.15
N ASP A 95 13.57 -26.75 -12.53
CA ASP A 95 14.16 -26.63 -13.86
C ASP A 95 13.16 -27.03 -14.95
N ASN A 96 13.12 -26.24 -16.02
CA ASN A 96 12.26 -26.44 -17.19
C ASN A 96 10.77 -26.69 -16.85
N PRO A 97 10.07 -25.71 -16.25
CA PRO A 97 8.67 -25.87 -15.84
C PRO A 97 7.76 -26.12 -17.05
N GLN A 98 6.99 -27.22 -17.02
CA GLN A 98 6.11 -27.64 -18.12
C GLN A 98 4.63 -27.32 -17.86
N THR A 99 4.28 -26.94 -16.63
CA THR A 99 2.89 -26.67 -16.20
C THR A 99 2.86 -25.49 -15.24
N LEU A 100 1.72 -24.82 -15.12
CA LEU A 100 1.57 -23.66 -14.23
C LEU A 100 1.88 -23.97 -12.76
N SER A 101 1.61 -25.20 -12.30
CA SER A 101 1.95 -25.64 -10.94
C SER A 101 3.45 -25.78 -10.70
N ASN A 102 4.27 -25.72 -11.75
CA ASN A 102 5.74 -25.78 -11.68
C ASN A 102 6.38 -24.39 -11.65
N TYR A 103 5.59 -23.34 -11.77
CA TYR A 103 5.89 -21.99 -11.32
C TYR A 103 5.25 -21.77 -9.94
#